data_AF-A0A6I3CQE0-F1
#
_entry.id   AF-A0A6I3CQE0-F1
#
_cell.length_a   1.000
_cell.length_b   1.000
_cell.length_c   1.000
_cell.angle_alpha   90.00
_cell.angle_beta   90.00
_cell.angle_gamma   90.00
#
_symmetry.space_group_name_H-M   'P 1'
#
loop_
_entity.id
_entity.type
_entity.pdbx_description
1 polymer ?
#
loop_
_entity_poly.entity_id
_entity_poly.type
_entity_poly.pdbx_seq_one_letter_code
_entity_poly.pdbx_strand_id
1 'polypeptide(L)'
;MRMAPIKLVQNRLLVWPLAVALAIGIGLVNASNYPAIASTKLVAGEQVELSVLVYNIEYSGDASTDRVIREIDADIVGVLESYNRLPEIARKTGYPYYNVGLQLLSKFPILEPSGA
;
A
#
# COMPACT_ATOMS: atom_id res chain seq x y z
N MET A 1 35.23 54.18 35.07
CA MET A 1 34.91 54.70 33.72
C MET A 1 33.46 54.40 33.43
N ARG A 2 32.67 55.47 33.22
CA ARG A 2 31.25 55.45 32.84
C ARG A 2 31.14 55.36 31.33
N MET A 3 30.25 54.53 30.81
CA MET A 3 29.58 54.78 29.54
C MET A 3 28.10 54.42 29.68
N ALA A 4 27.26 55.36 29.29
CA ALA A 4 25.83 55.24 29.02
C ALA A 4 25.58 55.83 27.61
N PRO A 5 24.38 55.77 27.04
CA PRO A 5 23.82 54.63 26.32
C PRO A 5 23.54 54.98 24.83
N ILE A 6 23.43 53.96 23.96
CA ILE A 6 22.92 54.13 22.59
C ILE A 6 21.43 53.81 22.55
N LYS A 7 20.65 54.72 21.96
CA LYS A 7 19.18 54.74 21.93
C LYS A 7 18.59 53.85 20.82
N LEU A 8 17.62 53.04 21.24
CA LEU A 8 16.26 52.87 20.71
C LEU A 8 16.00 53.26 19.23
N VAL A 9 15.69 52.27 18.40
CA VAL A 9 14.80 52.43 17.23
C VAL A 9 13.57 51.55 17.43
N GLN A 10 12.43 52.14 17.07
CA GLN A 10 11.07 51.80 17.45
C GLN A 10 10.57 50.48 16.84
N ASN A 11 10.31 49.47 17.68
CA ASN A 11 9.42 48.36 17.34
C ASN A 11 7.98 48.79 17.63
N ARG A 12 7.32 49.34 16.60
CA ARG A 12 5.92 49.69 16.65
C ARG A 12 5.07 48.46 16.36
N LEU A 13 4.21 48.17 17.34
CA LEU A 13 2.89 47.56 17.19
C LEU A 13 2.92 46.05 16.89
N LEU A 14 2.03 45.23 17.41
CA LEU A 14 1.08 45.24 18.52
C LEU A 14 0.53 43.81 18.39
N VAL A 15 0.53 43.02 19.48
CA VAL A 15 -0.62 42.25 20.00
C VAL A 15 -1.58 41.72 18.90
N TRP A 16 -1.83 40.42 18.73
CA TRP A 16 -2.63 39.57 19.61
C TRP A 16 -2.49 38.09 19.13
N PRO A 17 -2.19 37.13 20.02
CA PRO A 17 -2.31 35.70 19.75
C PRO A 17 -3.79 35.28 19.84
N LEU A 18 -4.14 34.07 19.36
CA LEU A 18 -5.49 33.45 19.39
C LEU A 18 -6.54 34.01 18.41
N ALA A 19 -6.49 33.60 17.13
CA ALA A 19 -7.68 33.63 16.27
C ALA A 19 -7.61 32.65 15.07
N VAL A 20 -6.98 31.47 15.21
CA VAL A 20 -7.04 30.43 14.14
C VAL A 20 -7.50 29.06 14.69
N ALA A 21 -8.03 28.99 15.92
CA ALA A 21 -8.57 27.77 16.50
C ALA A 21 -10.11 27.70 16.51
N LEU A 22 -10.82 28.55 15.75
CA LEU A 22 -12.29 28.60 15.75
C LEU A 22 -12.91 28.67 14.35
N ALA A 23 -12.36 27.92 13.39
CA ALA A 23 -12.97 27.75 12.05
C ALA A 23 -12.96 26.30 11.54
N ILE A 24 -12.75 25.31 12.43
CA ILE A 24 -12.83 23.87 12.10
C ILE A 24 -14.00 23.17 12.83
N GLY A 25 -14.67 23.85 13.77
CA GLY A 25 -15.71 23.27 14.62
C GLY A 25 -17.16 23.39 14.12
N ILE A 26 -17.44 23.93 12.94
CA ILE A 26 -18.82 24.17 12.45
C ILE A 26 -18.99 23.66 11.00
N GLY A 27 -18.53 22.45 10.73
CA GLY A 27 -18.79 21.74 9.46
C GLY A 27 -19.35 20.33 9.64
N LEU A 28 -19.61 19.91 10.89
CA LEU A 28 -19.87 18.50 11.25
C LEU A 28 -21.32 18.20 11.67
N VAL A 29 -22.31 18.99 11.24
CA VAL A 29 -23.69 18.84 11.77
C VAL A 29 -24.81 18.69 10.73
N ASN A 30 -24.53 18.46 9.44
CA ASN A 30 -25.59 18.28 8.43
C ASN A 30 -25.35 17.12 7.45
N ALA A 31 -24.96 15.94 7.95
CA ALA A 31 -24.94 14.71 7.14
C ALA A 31 -26.06 13.72 7.53
N SER A 32 -27.10 14.17 8.23
CA SER A 32 -28.08 13.30 8.89
C SER A 32 -29.34 12.94 8.09
N ASN A 33 -29.47 13.26 6.79
CA ASN A 33 -30.73 13.00 6.06
C ASN A 33 -30.60 12.65 4.57
N TYR A 34 -29.60 11.85 4.16
CA TYR A 34 -29.72 11.11 2.90
C TYR A 34 -30.18 9.69 3.22
N PRO A 35 -31.40 9.27 2.80
CA PRO A 35 -31.70 7.85 2.78
C PRO A 35 -30.80 7.24 1.71
N ALA A 36 -29.65 6.70 2.13
CA ALA A 36 -28.91 5.77 1.32
C ALA A 36 -29.80 4.52 1.17
N ILE A 37 -30.67 4.52 0.16
CA ILE A 37 -31.18 3.27 -0.40
C ILE A 37 -30.00 2.67 -1.16
N ALA A 38 -29.03 2.18 -0.40
CA ALA A 38 -28.06 1.23 -0.91
C ALA A 38 -28.89 -0.01 -1.25
N SER A 39 -29.28 -0.15 -2.51
CA SER A 39 -29.71 -1.43 -3.03
C SER A 39 -28.46 -2.32 -3.02
N THR A 40 -28.20 -2.95 -1.88
CA THR A 40 -27.20 -4.01 -1.77
C THR A 40 -27.79 -5.24 -2.42
N LYS A 41 -28.01 -5.19 -3.74
CA LYS A 41 -28.18 -6.41 -4.52
C LYS A 41 -26.82 -7.09 -4.47
N LEU A 42 -26.63 -7.97 -3.50
CA LEU A 42 -25.51 -8.88 -3.46
C LEU A 42 -25.50 -9.60 -4.80
N VAL A 43 -24.47 -9.35 -5.60
CA VAL A 43 -24.24 -10.14 -6.81
C VAL A 43 -24.10 -11.57 -6.32
N ALA A 44 -25.06 -12.42 -6.68
CA ALA A 44 -24.99 -13.86 -6.43
C ALA A 44 -23.93 -14.43 -7.39
N GLY A 45 -22.66 -14.21 -7.06
CA GLY A 45 -21.52 -14.87 -7.66
C GLY A 45 -21.27 -16.20 -6.96
N GLU A 46 -20.69 -17.14 -7.70
CA GLU A 46 -20.12 -18.33 -7.09
C GLU A 46 -18.97 -17.90 -6.15
N GLN A 47 -18.96 -18.46 -4.94
CA GLN A 47 -17.87 -18.22 -4.00
C GLN A 47 -16.64 -19.00 -4.48
N VAL A 48 -15.55 -18.30 -4.74
CA VAL A 48 -14.26 -18.89 -5.10
C VAL A 48 -13.31 -18.71 -3.91
N GLU A 49 -12.60 -19.77 -3.55
CA GLU A 49 -11.50 -19.70 -2.60
C GLU A 49 -10.20 -19.42 -3.36
N LEU A 50 -9.41 -18.48 -2.85
CA LEU A 50 -8.12 -18.10 -3.44
C LEU A 50 -7.07 -18.05 -2.34
N SER A 51 -6.04 -18.87 -2.49
CA SER A 51 -4.90 -18.89 -1.57
C SER A 51 -3.75 -18.03 -2.11
N VAL A 52 -3.21 -17.15 -1.26
CA VAL A 52 -2.16 -16.20 -1.64
C VAL A 52 -1.01 -16.26 -0.65
N LEU A 53 0.21 -16.41 -1.16
CA LEU A 53 1.45 -16.32 -0.40
C LEU A 53 2.21 -15.07 -0.84
N VAL A 54 2.76 -14.31 0.11
CA VAL A 54 3.77 -13.28 -0.16
C VAL A 54 5.03 -13.67 0.60
N TYR A 55 6.12 -13.86 -0.13
CA TYR A 55 7.35 -14.41 0.43
C TYR A 55 8.55 -13.60 -0.03
N ASN A 56 9.24 -12.97 0.93
CA ASN A 56 10.57 -12.44 0.71
C ASN A 56 11.60 -13.56 0.85
N ILE A 57 12.28 -13.86 -0.25
CA ILE A 57 13.16 -15.03 -0.35
C ILE A 57 14.62 -14.71 -0.08
N GLU A 58 14.96 -13.41 0.01
CA GLU A 58 16.30 -12.87 0.24
C GLU A 58 17.37 -13.36 -0.76
N TYR A 59 18.14 -12.45 -1.35
CA TYR A 59 19.28 -12.82 -2.23
C TYR A 59 18.95 -13.91 -3.28
N SER A 60 17.78 -13.84 -3.89
CA SER A 60 17.27 -14.76 -4.92
C SER A 60 16.82 -16.14 -4.44
N GLY A 61 16.88 -16.41 -3.14
CA GLY A 61 16.48 -17.69 -2.54
C GLY A 61 17.30 -18.89 -2.98
N ASP A 62 16.90 -20.08 -2.56
CA ASP A 62 17.58 -21.34 -2.87
C ASP A 62 16.60 -22.53 -2.91
N ALA A 63 17.13 -23.76 -2.85
CA ALA A 63 16.30 -24.96 -2.87
C ALA A 63 15.32 -25.06 -1.68
N SER A 64 15.60 -24.39 -0.56
CA SER A 64 14.69 -24.29 0.59
C SER A 64 13.51 -23.37 0.27
N THR A 65 13.74 -22.26 -0.43
CA THR A 65 12.69 -21.40 -0.98
C THR A 65 11.76 -22.19 -1.90
N ASP A 66 12.35 -22.93 -2.85
CA ASP A 66 11.59 -23.77 -3.78
C ASP A 66 10.76 -24.83 -3.05
N ARG A 67 11.23 -25.31 -1.90
CA ARG A 67 10.52 -26.26 -1.04
C ARG A 67 9.33 -25.61 -0.34
N VAL A 68 9.52 -24.45 0.28
CA VAL A 68 8.44 -23.69 0.94
C VAL A 68 7.30 -23.39 -0.03
N ILE A 69 7.63 -22.88 -1.23
CA ILE A 69 6.62 -22.54 -2.24
C ILE A 69 5.81 -23.77 -2.68
N ARG A 70 6.45 -24.94 -2.83
CA ARG A 70 5.77 -26.20 -3.18
C ARG A 70 4.93 -26.77 -2.05
N GLU A 71 5.36 -26.58 -0.80
CA GLU A 71 4.65 -27.14 0.37
C GLU A 71 3.44 -26.31 0.75
N ILE A 72 3.52 -24.98 0.60
CA ILE A 72 2.38 -24.09 0.81
C ILE A 72 1.38 -24.22 -0.35
N ASP A 73 1.88 -24.42 -1.59
CA ASP A 73 1.08 -24.61 -2.80
C ASP A 73 -0.05 -23.58 -2.99
N ALA A 74 0.23 -22.31 -2.68
CA ALA A 74 -0.74 -21.24 -2.88
C ALA A 74 -1.13 -21.09 -4.37
N ASP A 75 -2.30 -20.55 -4.66
CA ASP A 75 -2.73 -20.33 -6.04
C ASP A 75 -1.93 -19.19 -6.69
N ILE A 76 -1.54 -18.21 -5.89
CA ILE A 76 -0.74 -17.05 -6.28
C ILE A 76 0.39 -16.85 -5.27
N VAL A 77 1.60 -16.59 -5.76
CA VAL A 77 2.77 -16.28 -4.93
C VAL A 77 3.42 -14.98 -5.37
N GLY A 78 3.45 -13.97 -4.50
CA GLY A 78 4.31 -12.81 -4.63
C GLY A 78 5.71 -13.12 -4.09
N VAL A 79 6.75 -12.96 -4.90
CA VAL A 79 8.13 -13.35 -4.59
C VAL A 79 9.02 -12.12 -4.53
N LEU A 80 9.33 -11.62 -3.34
CA LEU A 80 10.20 -10.45 -3.18
C LEU A 80 11.67 -10.88 -3.24
N GLU A 81 12.53 -10.01 -3.78
CA GLU A 81 13.99 -10.21 -3.87
C GLU A 81 14.42 -11.44 -4.72
N SER A 82 13.72 -11.70 -5.82
CA SER A 82 14.06 -12.84 -6.70
C SER A 82 15.26 -12.60 -7.64
N TYR A 83 15.72 -11.36 -7.82
CA TYR A 83 16.83 -10.97 -8.71
C TYR A 83 16.86 -11.70 -10.07
N ASN A 84 15.75 -11.69 -10.79
CA ASN A 84 15.56 -12.33 -12.10
C ASN A 84 15.49 -13.87 -12.09
N ARG A 85 15.46 -14.53 -10.92
CA ARG A 85 15.27 -15.99 -10.84
C ARG A 85 13.82 -16.45 -10.93
N LEU A 86 12.86 -15.52 -10.98
CA LEU A 86 11.43 -15.86 -11.03
C LEU A 86 11.06 -16.92 -12.10
N PRO A 87 11.57 -16.88 -13.35
CA PRO A 87 11.30 -17.94 -14.34
C PRO A 87 11.87 -19.31 -13.95
N GLU A 88 13.00 -19.34 -13.24
CA GLU A 88 13.60 -20.58 -12.74
C GLU A 88 12.78 -21.15 -11.58
N ILE A 89 12.39 -20.30 -10.63
CA ILE A 89 11.54 -20.66 -9.49
C ILE A 89 10.22 -21.23 -10.02
N ALA A 90 9.55 -20.54 -10.95
CA ALA A 90 8.30 -20.99 -11.56
C ALA A 90 8.39 -22.43 -12.12
N ARG A 91 9.46 -22.74 -12.86
CA ARG A 91 9.70 -24.10 -13.40
C ARG A 91 9.91 -25.14 -12.30
N LYS A 92 10.63 -24.79 -11.23
CA LYS A 92 10.95 -25.70 -10.13
C LYS A 92 9.78 -25.93 -9.18
N THR A 93 8.89 -24.94 -9.05
CA THR A 93 7.77 -24.97 -8.12
C THR A 93 6.44 -25.33 -8.78
N GLY A 94 6.39 -25.42 -10.11
CA GLY A 94 5.23 -25.91 -10.86
C GLY A 94 4.22 -24.83 -11.24
N TYR A 95 4.60 -23.56 -11.26
CA TYR A 95 3.71 -22.45 -11.60
C TYR A 95 3.81 -22.14 -13.10
N PRO A 96 2.73 -22.37 -13.89
CA PRO A 96 2.76 -22.22 -15.34
C PRO A 96 2.79 -20.77 -15.81
N TYR A 97 2.34 -19.82 -14.98
CA TYR A 97 2.31 -18.40 -15.32
C TYR A 97 3.14 -17.60 -14.31
N TYR A 98 3.89 -16.63 -14.81
CA TYR A 98 4.65 -15.70 -13.98
C TYR A 98 4.75 -14.33 -14.65
N ASN A 99 4.91 -13.28 -13.82
CA ASN A 99 5.23 -11.93 -14.28
C ASN A 99 6.47 -11.43 -13.51
N VAL A 100 7.54 -11.15 -14.24
CA VAL A 100 8.80 -10.65 -13.65
C VAL A 100 8.69 -9.21 -13.16
N GLY A 101 7.94 -8.35 -13.86
CA GLY A 101 7.73 -6.96 -13.44
C GLY A 101 6.92 -6.85 -12.14
N LEU A 102 5.91 -7.70 -11.97
CA LEU A 102 5.10 -7.77 -10.76
C LEU A 102 5.67 -8.70 -9.67
N GLN A 103 6.75 -9.44 -9.98
CA GLN A 103 7.35 -10.42 -9.08
C GLN A 103 6.35 -11.49 -8.60
N LEU A 104 5.61 -12.08 -9.55
CA LEU A 104 4.44 -12.91 -9.25
C LEU A 104 4.49 -14.27 -9.97
N LEU A 105 4.10 -15.34 -9.26
CA LEU A 105 3.82 -16.67 -9.78
C LEU A 105 2.32 -16.96 -9.66
N SER A 106 1.74 -17.66 -10.64
CA SER A 106 0.31 -17.96 -10.65
C SER A 106 0.00 -19.31 -11.30
N LYS A 107 -0.97 -20.03 -10.72
CA LYS A 107 -1.61 -21.19 -11.36
C LYS A 107 -2.57 -20.78 -12.49
N PHE A 108 -2.99 -19.51 -12.52
CA PHE A 108 -3.93 -18.94 -13.51
C PHE A 108 -3.25 -17.96 -14.47
N PRO A 109 -3.76 -17.79 -15.71
CA PRO A 109 -3.25 -16.79 -16.65
C PRO A 109 -3.25 -15.38 -16.06
N ILE A 110 -2.17 -14.65 -16.30
CA ILE A 110 -2.04 -13.25 -15.85
C ILE A 110 -2.48 -12.35 -17.01
N LEU A 111 -3.53 -11.56 -16.76
CA LEU A 111 -4.03 -10.57 -17.70
C LEU A 111 -3.45 -9.21 -17.32
N GLU A 112 -2.42 -8.77 -18.05
CA GLU A 112 -1.89 -7.43 -17.90
C GLU A 112 -2.81 -6.42 -18.61
N PRO A 113 -3.19 -5.30 -17.96
CA PRO A 113 -3.88 -4.23 -18.66
C PRO A 113 -2.97 -3.64 -19.73
N SER A 114 -3.53 -3.27 -20.88
CA SER A 114 -2.79 -2.68 -21.99
C SER A 114 -2.00 -1.44 -21.53
N GLY A 115 -0.68 -1.44 -21.75
CA GLY A 115 0.20 -0.30 -21.46
C GLY A 115 1.01 -0.38 -20.16
N ALA A 116 0.97 -1.51 -19.46
CA ALA A 116 1.89 -1.83 -18.37
C ALA A 116 3.28 -2.27 -18.86
#